data_AF-A0A7C4ELG3-F1
#
_entry.id   AF-A0A7C4ELG3-F1
#
_cell.length_a   1.000
_cell.length_b   1.000
_cell.length_c   1.000
_cell.angle_alpha   90.00
_cell.angle_beta   90.00
_cell.angle_gamma   90.00
#
_symmetry.space_group_name_H-M   'P 1'
#
loop_
_entity.id
_entity.type
_entity.pdbx_description
1 polymer ?
#
loop_
_entity_poly.entity_id
_entity_poly.type
_entity_poly.pdbx_seq_one_letter_code
_entity_poly.pdbx_strand_id
1 'polypeptide(L)'
;MRILCVDGAYFAASFRALGHQTLVIGAHPFVDVRLDRPLSLRGLMELLAARGFAPDAVVWADTCQQPTVAGLETLPWPSLAYSIDQYMNPWHVAFSAGFDTALVAQKDYLPLFASEHPRTARWLPLFCDPSRDADPGQPRDIPVAFVGTVGAGSNPERKPFLDAVRRACPLFVTSGDYRPVFGR
;
A
#
# COMPACT_ATOMS: atom_id res chain seq x y z
N MET A 1 -5.81 -16.14 14.46
CA MET A 1 -6.81 -15.79 13.43
C MET A 1 -6.24 -16.12 12.06
N ARG A 2 -7.12 -16.36 11.09
CA ARG A 2 -6.85 -16.47 9.66
C ARG A 2 -7.14 -15.12 9.01
N ILE A 3 -6.14 -14.45 8.48
CA ILE A 3 -6.27 -13.11 7.91
C ILE A 3 -6.02 -13.21 6.40
N LEU A 4 -6.97 -12.76 5.60
CA LEU A 4 -6.80 -12.62 4.16
C LEU A 4 -6.34 -11.20 3.85
N CYS A 5 -5.17 -11.05 3.25
CA CYS A 5 -4.72 -9.79 2.66
C CYS A 5 -4.99 -9.82 1.15
N VAL A 6 -5.65 -8.78 0.63
CA VAL A 6 -5.97 -8.61 -0.78
C VAL A 6 -5.14 -7.45 -1.34
N ASP A 7 -4.49 -7.69 -2.47
CA ASP A 7 -3.59 -6.82 -3.20
C ASP A 7 -2.28 -6.51 -2.47
N GLY A 8 -2.33 -5.68 -1.42
CA GLY A 8 -1.14 -5.26 -0.68
C GLY A 8 -0.68 -6.26 0.39
N ALA A 9 0.62 -6.56 0.40
CA ALA A 9 1.24 -7.51 1.33
C ALA A 9 1.81 -6.84 2.62
N TYR A 10 1.64 -5.54 2.81
CA TYR A 10 2.40 -4.75 3.78
C TYR A 10 2.30 -5.24 5.23
N PHE A 11 1.14 -5.77 5.63
CA PHE A 11 0.91 -6.27 6.99
C PHE A 11 1.22 -7.76 7.17
N ALA A 12 1.48 -8.49 6.10
CA ALA A 12 1.52 -9.95 6.14
C ALA A 12 2.63 -10.49 7.04
N ALA A 13 3.83 -9.90 6.98
CA ALA A 13 4.94 -10.27 7.86
C ALA A 13 4.61 -10.03 9.34
N SER A 14 4.05 -8.85 9.67
CA SER A 14 3.67 -8.49 11.03
C SER A 14 2.56 -9.39 11.58
N PHE A 15 1.52 -9.68 10.79
CA PHE A 15 0.46 -10.60 11.21
C PHE A 15 0.98 -12.02 11.47
N ARG A 16 1.88 -12.53 10.62
CA ARG A 16 2.52 -13.83 10.81
C ARG A 16 3.40 -13.84 12.07
N ALA A 17 4.17 -12.79 12.32
CA ALA A 17 4.99 -12.65 13.52
C ALA A 17 4.16 -12.63 14.81
N LEU A 18 2.93 -12.11 14.76
CA LEU A 18 1.95 -12.16 15.85
C LEU A 18 1.22 -13.52 15.97
N GLY A 19 1.62 -14.53 15.19
CA GLY A 19 1.06 -15.88 15.25
C GLY A 19 -0.25 -16.06 14.48
N HIS A 20 -0.60 -15.13 13.58
CA HIS A 20 -1.75 -15.30 12.69
C HIS A 20 -1.40 -16.13 11.46
N GLN A 21 -2.39 -16.85 10.93
CA GLN A 21 -2.31 -17.50 9.64
C GLN A 21 -2.70 -16.49 8.57
N THR A 22 -1.74 -15.99 7.80
CA THR A 22 -2.00 -14.94 6.79
C THR A 22 -1.82 -15.47 5.39
N LEU A 23 -2.86 -15.32 4.57
CA LEU A 23 -2.87 -15.57 3.15
C LEU A 23 -2.91 -14.23 2.41
N VAL A 24 -1.98 -13.99 1.49
CA VAL A 24 -1.93 -12.81 0.63
C VAL A 24 -2.26 -13.21 -0.79
N ILE A 25 -3.22 -12.52 -1.39
CA ILE A 25 -3.60 -12.70 -2.80
C ILE A 25 -3.50 -11.36 -3.54
N GLY A 26 -3.17 -11.39 -4.83
CA GLY A 26 -3.15 -10.18 -5.64
C GLY A 26 -2.38 -10.36 -6.94
N ALA A 27 -2.23 -9.28 -7.72
CA ALA A 27 -1.49 -9.31 -8.98
C ALA A 27 0.04 -9.17 -8.79
N HIS A 28 0.49 -8.72 -7.61
CA HIS A 28 1.90 -8.47 -7.33
C HIS A 28 2.68 -9.80 -7.20
N PRO A 29 3.97 -9.88 -7.63
CA PRO A 29 4.76 -11.11 -7.54
C PRO A 29 5.09 -11.60 -6.11
N PHE A 30 4.95 -10.76 -5.09
CA PHE A 30 5.30 -11.09 -3.69
C PHE A 30 4.07 -11.42 -2.84
N VAL A 31 3.13 -12.18 -3.40
CA VAL A 31 1.94 -12.67 -2.72
C VAL A 31 1.96 -14.20 -2.67
N ASP A 32 1.19 -14.81 -1.76
CA ASP A 32 1.11 -16.28 -1.68
C ASP A 32 0.30 -16.87 -2.85
N VAL A 33 -0.67 -16.10 -3.36
CA VAL A 33 -1.49 -16.49 -4.52
C VAL A 33 -1.55 -15.37 -5.53
N ARG A 34 -0.80 -15.55 -6.62
CA ARG A 34 -0.85 -14.62 -7.74
C ARG A 34 -2.17 -14.77 -8.50
N LEU A 35 -2.81 -13.64 -8.77
CA LEU A 35 -4.00 -13.53 -9.60
C LEU A 35 -3.61 -12.89 -10.93
N ASP A 36 -3.66 -13.66 -12.02
CA ASP A 36 -3.37 -13.16 -13.36
C ASP A 36 -4.57 -12.44 -14.02
N ARG A 37 -5.74 -12.53 -13.38
CA ARG A 37 -6.96 -11.84 -13.78
C ARG A 37 -7.79 -11.48 -12.54
N PRO A 38 -8.60 -10.42 -12.60
CA PRO A 38 -9.52 -10.12 -11.52
C PRO A 38 -10.49 -11.27 -11.24
N LEU A 39 -10.83 -11.46 -9.97
CA LEU A 39 -11.84 -12.41 -9.53
C LEU A 39 -13.13 -11.68 -9.16
N SER A 40 -14.27 -12.35 -9.36
CA SER A 40 -15.49 -12.01 -8.63
C SER A 40 -15.40 -12.53 -7.19
N LEU A 41 -16.26 -12.04 -6.30
CA LEU A 41 -16.37 -12.58 -4.94
C LEU A 41 -16.59 -14.11 -4.95
N ARG A 42 -17.44 -14.64 -5.85
CA ARG A 42 -17.61 -16.10 -6.01
C ARG A 42 -16.28 -16.80 -6.31
N GLY A 43 -15.51 -16.26 -7.24
CA GLY A 43 -14.20 -16.82 -7.60
C GLY A 43 -13.21 -16.76 -6.42
N LEU A 44 -13.27 -15.71 -5.60
CA LEU A 44 -12.52 -15.65 -4.35
C LEU A 44 -12.97 -16.75 -3.39
N MET A 45 -14.26 -16.95 -3.17
CA MET A 45 -14.79 -17.99 -2.28
C MET A 45 -14.34 -19.39 -2.72
N GLU A 46 -14.40 -19.69 -4.02
CA GLU A 46 -13.92 -20.96 -4.59
C GLU A 46 -12.42 -21.15 -4.38
N LEU A 47 -11.62 -20.09 -4.58
CA LEU A 47 -10.18 -20.09 -4.35
C LEU A 47 -9.83 -20.38 -2.89
N LEU A 48 -10.55 -19.76 -1.96
CA LEU A 48 -10.36 -19.92 -0.52
C LEU A 48 -10.76 -21.34 -0.07
N ALA A 49 -11.89 -21.85 -0.57
CA ALA A 49 -12.36 -23.21 -0.30
C ALA A 49 -11.35 -24.27 -0.81
N ALA A 50 -10.82 -24.11 -2.03
CA ALA A 50 -9.82 -25.00 -2.59
C ALA A 50 -8.51 -25.04 -1.77
N ARG A 51 -8.23 -23.97 -1.02
CA ARG A 51 -7.07 -23.90 -0.10
C ARG A 51 -7.39 -24.33 1.33
N GLY A 52 -8.63 -24.68 1.63
CA GLY A 52 -9.07 -24.94 3.00
C GLY A 52 -8.91 -23.71 3.92
N PHE A 53 -8.92 -22.50 3.36
CA PHE A 53 -8.71 -21.26 4.10
C PHE A 53 -10.05 -20.54 4.26
N ALA A 54 -10.57 -20.45 5.48
CA ALA A 54 -11.71 -19.57 5.78
C ALA A 54 -11.19 -18.36 6.57
N PRO A 55 -11.25 -17.13 6.04
CA PRO A 55 -10.82 -15.96 6.78
C PRO A 55 -11.64 -15.74 8.05
N ASP A 56 -11.00 -15.20 9.08
CA ASP A 56 -11.67 -14.58 10.23
C ASP A 56 -11.76 -13.06 10.05
N ALA A 57 -10.90 -12.48 9.20
CA ALA A 57 -10.91 -11.07 8.80
C ALA A 57 -10.24 -10.88 7.42
N VAL A 58 -10.58 -9.78 6.75
CA VAL A 58 -10.02 -9.38 5.44
C VAL A 58 -9.39 -8.00 5.53
N VAL A 59 -8.22 -7.83 4.91
CA VAL A 59 -7.54 -6.55 4.75
C VAL A 59 -7.29 -6.32 3.27
N TRP A 60 -7.96 -5.36 2.67
CA TRP A 60 -7.54 -4.81 1.40
C TRP A 60 -6.50 -3.72 1.65
N ALA A 61 -5.40 -3.74 0.91
CA ALA A 61 -4.38 -2.70 0.99
C ALA A 61 -4.02 -2.20 -0.41
N ASP A 62 -4.00 -0.89 -0.53
CA ASP A 62 -3.73 -0.17 -1.76
C ASP A 62 -2.35 -0.49 -2.34
N THR A 63 -2.29 -0.74 -3.65
CA THR A 63 -1.05 -0.98 -4.41
C THR A 63 -0.89 0.00 -5.58
N CYS A 64 -1.65 1.10 -5.57
CA CYS A 64 -1.77 2.07 -6.67
C CYS A 64 -2.32 1.43 -7.96
N GLN A 65 -3.04 0.31 -7.83
CA GLN A 65 -3.66 -0.44 -8.93
C GLN A 65 -5.15 -0.65 -8.63
N GLN A 66 -5.91 -1.01 -9.67
CA GLN A 66 -7.31 -1.40 -9.51
C GLN A 66 -7.42 -2.68 -8.65
N PRO A 67 -8.48 -2.84 -7.84
CA PRO A 67 -8.65 -4.03 -7.02
C PRO A 67 -8.69 -5.32 -7.85
N THR A 68 -7.97 -6.35 -7.41
CA THR A 68 -7.98 -7.64 -8.13
C THR A 68 -9.19 -8.52 -7.79
N VAL A 69 -10.02 -8.10 -6.84
CA VAL A 69 -11.28 -8.77 -6.49
C VAL A 69 -12.41 -7.77 -6.52
N ALA A 70 -13.45 -8.08 -7.30
CA ALA A 70 -14.70 -7.34 -7.35
C ALA A 70 -15.73 -7.96 -6.38
N GLY A 71 -16.56 -7.11 -5.77
CA GLY A 71 -17.61 -7.55 -4.84
C GLY A 71 -17.18 -7.58 -3.37
N LEU A 72 -16.07 -6.93 -3.01
CA LEU A 72 -15.56 -6.91 -1.63
C LEU A 72 -16.54 -6.25 -0.64
N GLU A 73 -17.46 -5.41 -1.13
CA GLU A 73 -18.52 -4.76 -0.35
C GLU A 73 -19.56 -5.73 0.22
N THR A 74 -19.56 -6.98 -0.23
CA THR A 74 -20.47 -8.03 0.23
C THR A 74 -19.74 -9.18 0.95
N LEU A 75 -18.50 -8.92 1.40
CA LEU A 75 -17.75 -9.91 2.19
C LEU A 75 -18.52 -10.33 3.44
N PRO A 76 -18.51 -11.63 3.78
CA PRO A 76 -19.18 -12.12 4.99
C PRO A 76 -18.32 -11.96 6.26
N TRP A 77 -17.09 -11.43 6.15
CA TRP A 77 -16.13 -11.30 7.25
C TRP A 77 -15.81 -9.84 7.54
N PRO A 78 -15.43 -9.51 8.79
CA PRO A 78 -14.92 -8.20 9.14
C PRO A 78 -13.79 -7.76 8.21
N SER A 79 -13.88 -6.54 7.71
CA SER A 79 -13.10 -6.05 6.59
C SER A 79 -12.48 -4.67 6.85
N LEU A 80 -11.21 -4.54 6.48
CA LEU A 80 -10.44 -3.29 6.56
C LEU A 80 -9.97 -2.90 5.17
N ALA A 81 -10.03 -1.60 4.84
CA ALA A 81 -9.34 -1.02 3.70
C ALA A 81 -8.17 -0.17 4.19
N TYR A 82 -6.98 -0.30 3.60
CA TYR A 82 -5.85 0.59 3.84
C TYR A 82 -5.51 1.38 2.59
N SER A 83 -5.83 2.68 2.61
CA SER A 83 -5.63 3.62 1.51
C SER A 83 -4.33 4.41 1.67
N ILE A 84 -3.51 4.43 0.61
CA ILE A 84 -2.22 5.12 0.57
C ILE A 84 -2.20 6.22 -0.51
N ASP A 85 -2.43 5.89 -1.77
CA ASP A 85 -2.28 6.81 -2.91
C ASP A 85 -3.62 7.44 -3.33
N GLN A 86 -4.53 7.73 -2.39
CA GLN A 86 -5.84 8.31 -2.73
C GLN A 86 -5.77 9.68 -3.42
N TYR A 87 -4.65 10.40 -3.34
CA TYR A 87 -4.47 11.65 -4.07
C TYR A 87 -4.40 11.44 -5.59
N MET A 88 -3.91 10.27 -6.04
CA MET A 88 -3.93 9.84 -7.44
C MET A 88 -5.13 8.91 -7.74
N ASN A 89 -5.69 8.32 -6.69
CA ASN A 89 -6.76 7.34 -6.76
C ASN A 89 -7.98 7.81 -5.94
N PRO A 90 -8.67 8.89 -6.35
CA PRO A 90 -9.79 9.45 -5.59
C PRO A 90 -10.96 8.46 -5.43
N TRP A 91 -11.02 7.43 -6.27
CA TRP A 91 -11.98 6.33 -6.15
C TRP A 91 -11.87 5.57 -4.82
N HIS A 92 -10.75 5.65 -4.10
CA HIS A 92 -10.57 5.04 -2.77
C HIS A 92 -11.63 5.52 -1.77
N VAL A 93 -12.08 6.77 -1.86
CA VAL A 93 -13.07 7.33 -0.92
C VAL A 93 -14.38 6.56 -1.01
N ALA A 94 -14.98 6.48 -2.21
CA ALA A 94 -16.21 5.74 -2.43
C ALA A 94 -16.02 4.22 -2.27
N PHE A 95 -14.87 3.69 -2.68
CA PHE A 95 -14.56 2.26 -2.52
C PHE A 95 -14.47 1.84 -1.05
N SER A 96 -14.02 2.75 -0.16
CA SER A 96 -13.95 2.48 1.27
C SER A 96 -15.31 2.19 1.90
N ALA A 97 -16.42 2.59 1.27
CA ALA A 97 -17.79 2.21 1.64
C ALA A 97 -18.01 0.70 1.66
N GLY A 98 -17.21 -0.07 0.93
CA GLY A 98 -17.31 -1.52 0.91
C GLY A 98 -16.84 -2.20 2.20
N PHE A 99 -16.16 -1.47 3.09
CA PHE A 99 -15.44 -2.05 4.22
C PHE A 99 -16.03 -1.63 5.57
N ASP A 100 -15.75 -2.40 6.62
CA ASP A 100 -16.20 -2.07 7.97
C ASP A 100 -15.39 -0.91 8.57
N THR A 101 -14.13 -0.75 8.15
CA THR A 101 -13.25 0.35 8.57
C THR A 101 -12.27 0.71 7.48
N ALA A 102 -12.07 2.02 7.29
CA ALA A 102 -11.09 2.58 6.38
C ALA A 102 -9.90 3.13 7.18
N LEU A 103 -8.71 2.65 6.87
CA LEU A 103 -7.44 3.15 7.38
C LEU A 103 -6.84 4.07 6.32
N VAL A 104 -6.62 5.33 6.68
CA VAL A 104 -6.15 6.36 5.75
C VAL A 104 -4.72 6.75 6.11
N ALA A 105 -3.79 6.67 5.16
CA ALA A 105 -2.38 6.96 5.44
C ALA A 105 -2.09 8.46 5.61
N GLN A 106 -2.66 9.31 4.76
CA GLN A 106 -2.48 10.75 4.77
C GLN A 106 -3.57 11.36 5.65
N LYS A 107 -3.15 11.86 6.81
CA LYS A 107 -4.04 12.39 7.84
C LYS A 107 -4.99 13.48 7.31
N ASP A 108 -4.51 14.33 6.41
CA ASP A 108 -5.29 15.45 5.86
C ASP A 108 -6.46 14.99 4.96
N TYR A 109 -6.40 13.74 4.47
CA TYR A 109 -7.48 13.14 3.68
C TYR A 109 -8.53 12.45 4.56
N LEU A 110 -8.26 12.21 5.85
CA LEU A 110 -9.18 11.53 6.75
C LEU A 110 -10.59 12.17 6.77
N PRO A 111 -10.76 13.51 6.79
CA PRO A 111 -12.08 14.12 6.76
C PRO A 111 -12.93 13.73 5.53
N LEU A 112 -12.30 13.49 4.38
CA LEU A 112 -12.99 13.10 3.14
C LEU A 112 -13.59 11.69 3.26
N PHE A 113 -12.89 10.77 3.93
CA PHE A 113 -13.41 9.42 4.19
C PHE A 113 -14.52 9.44 5.25
N ALA A 114 -14.36 10.28 6.27
CA ALA A 114 -15.32 10.39 7.37
C ALA A 114 -16.64 11.08 6.97
N SER A 115 -16.61 12.01 6.00
CA SER A 115 -17.82 12.73 5.55
C SER A 115 -18.75 11.86 4.70
N GLU A 116 -18.19 11.00 3.86
CA GLU A 116 -18.96 10.17 2.93
C GLU A 116 -19.55 8.93 3.61
N HIS A 117 -18.87 8.38 4.63
CA HIS A 117 -19.30 7.17 5.31
C HIS A 117 -19.12 7.25 6.84
N PRO A 118 -20.19 7.14 7.64
CA PRO A 118 -20.09 7.15 9.11
C PRO A 118 -19.49 5.85 9.71
N ARG A 119 -19.13 4.85 8.88
CA ARG A 119 -18.30 3.72 9.32
C ARG A 119 -16.88 4.23 9.60
N THR A 120 -16.21 3.69 10.62
CA THR A 120 -15.07 4.37 11.24
C THR A 120 -13.87 4.47 10.29
N ALA A 121 -13.67 5.64 9.67
CA ALA A 121 -12.39 6.01 9.09
C ALA A 121 -11.40 6.34 10.23
N ARG A 122 -10.19 5.81 10.16
CA ARG A 122 -9.13 6.03 11.15
C ARG A 122 -7.83 6.36 10.44
N TRP A 123 -7.06 7.25 11.04
CA TRP A 123 -5.70 7.51 10.57
C TRP A 123 -4.79 6.35 10.97
N LEU A 124 -4.05 5.82 10.01
CA LEU A 124 -2.93 4.89 10.23
C LEU A 124 -1.77 5.38 9.35
N PRO A 125 -0.69 5.97 9.91
CA PRO A 125 0.36 6.57 9.11
C PRO A 125 1.06 5.55 8.21
N LEU A 126 1.75 6.07 7.19
CA LEU A 126 2.77 5.30 6.48
C LEU A 126 3.83 4.81 7.46
N PHE A 127 4.40 3.65 7.15
CA PHE A 127 5.45 3.02 7.94
C PHE A 127 6.59 2.57 7.03
N CYS A 128 7.79 2.49 7.60
CA CYS A 128 8.91 1.81 6.98
C CYS A 128 8.86 0.31 7.28
N ASP A 129 9.48 -0.50 6.43
CA ASP A 129 9.70 -1.91 6.70
C ASP A 129 11.05 -2.06 7.41
N PRO A 130 11.12 -2.33 8.72
CA PRO A 130 12.39 -2.37 9.45
C PRO A 130 13.35 -3.47 8.97
N SER A 131 12.84 -4.48 8.27
CA SER A 131 13.69 -5.53 7.67
C SER A 131 14.40 -5.04 6.40
N ARG A 132 13.91 -3.96 5.81
CA ARG A 132 14.36 -3.41 4.53
C ARG A 132 14.98 -2.02 4.65
N ASP A 133 14.42 -1.19 5.52
CA ASP A 133 14.72 0.23 5.71
C ASP A 133 15.53 0.42 7.01
N ALA A 134 16.62 -0.36 7.13
CA ALA A 134 17.53 -0.31 8.27
C ALA A 134 18.76 0.57 7.96
N ASP A 135 19.33 1.19 9.00
CA ASP A 135 20.60 1.90 8.91
C ASP A 135 21.76 0.88 8.97
N PRO A 136 22.55 0.69 7.90
CA PRO A 136 23.68 -0.23 7.90
C PRO A 136 24.93 0.36 8.58
N GLY A 137 24.87 1.57 9.14
CA GLY A 137 25.99 2.23 9.83
C GLY A 137 27.10 2.71 8.90
N GLN A 138 26.76 3.03 7.64
CA GLN A 138 27.71 3.56 6.68
C GLN A 138 27.98 5.07 6.90
N PRO A 139 29.03 5.64 6.28
CA PRO A 139 29.23 7.08 6.30
C PRO A 139 28.23 7.83 5.39
N ARG A 140 27.60 8.87 5.94
CA ARG A 140 26.71 9.79 5.20
C ARG A 140 27.48 10.75 4.30
N ASP A 141 27.97 10.24 3.18
CA ASP A 141 28.75 10.98 2.19
C ASP A 141 27.91 11.72 1.13
N ILE A 142 26.59 11.47 1.10
CA ILE A 142 25.65 12.16 0.20
C ILE A 142 24.86 13.21 1.01
N PRO A 143 25.14 14.52 0.83
CA PRO A 143 24.53 15.57 1.66
C PRO A 143 23.05 15.80 1.33
N VAL A 144 22.69 15.76 0.04
CA VAL A 144 21.31 15.90 -0.43
C VAL A 144 21.09 14.93 -1.58
N ALA A 145 20.03 14.14 -1.51
CA ALA A 145 19.68 13.14 -2.50
C ALA A 145 18.21 13.23 -2.92
N PHE A 146 17.94 12.92 -4.18
CA PHE A 146 16.63 12.62 -4.70
C PHE A 146 16.69 11.27 -5.42
N VAL A 147 15.84 10.32 -5.00
CA VAL A 147 15.65 9.04 -5.68
C VAL A 147 14.24 8.99 -6.24
N GLY A 148 14.11 9.03 -7.55
CA GLY A 148 12.82 8.99 -8.22
C GLY A 148 12.92 9.34 -9.71
N THR A 149 11.85 9.06 -10.45
CA THR A 149 11.82 9.35 -11.90
C THR A 149 11.82 10.85 -12.16
N VAL A 150 12.76 11.36 -12.95
CA VAL A 150 12.82 12.77 -13.37
C VAL A 150 12.35 12.90 -14.82
N GLY A 151 11.54 13.93 -15.12
CA GLY A 151 11.04 14.16 -16.47
C GLY A 151 9.85 13.30 -16.89
N ALA A 152 9.23 12.57 -15.94
CA ALA A 152 7.95 11.92 -16.19
C ALA A 152 6.83 12.96 -16.35
N GLY A 153 5.93 12.75 -17.31
CA GLY A 153 4.80 13.66 -17.57
C GLY A 153 3.84 13.84 -16.39
N SER A 154 3.83 12.89 -15.44
CA SER A 154 3.03 12.97 -14.21
C SER A 154 3.52 14.00 -13.20
N ASN A 155 4.77 14.49 -13.31
CA ASN A 155 5.34 15.48 -12.39
C ASN A 155 6.24 16.46 -13.16
N PRO A 156 5.68 17.34 -14.01
CA PRO A 156 6.45 18.20 -14.88
C PRO A 156 7.35 19.18 -14.13
N GLU A 157 6.94 19.61 -12.94
CA GLU A 157 7.67 20.59 -12.11
C GLU A 157 8.90 19.98 -11.40
N ARG A 158 8.99 18.66 -11.33
CA ARG A 158 10.08 17.96 -10.63
C ARG A 158 11.45 18.31 -11.18
N LYS A 159 11.60 18.32 -12.51
CA LYS A 159 12.90 18.63 -13.13
C LYS A 159 13.31 20.09 -12.88
N PRO A 160 12.47 21.11 -13.19
CA PRO A 160 12.78 22.50 -12.84
C PRO A 160 13.13 22.71 -11.37
N PHE A 161 12.40 22.06 -10.46
CA PHE A 161 12.67 22.12 -9.03
C PHE A 161 14.05 21.57 -8.67
N LEU A 162 14.38 20.35 -9.11
CA LEU A 162 15.67 19.73 -8.81
C LEU A 162 16.84 20.50 -9.46
N ASP A 163 16.64 21.07 -10.64
CA ASP A 163 17.63 21.94 -11.28
C ASP A 163 17.86 23.23 -10.49
N ALA A 164 16.81 23.80 -9.88
CA ALA A 164 16.94 24.94 -8.99
C ALA A 164 17.68 24.58 -7.69
N VAL A 165 17.37 23.44 -7.08
CA VAL A 165 18.05 22.94 -5.87
C VAL A 165 19.53 22.69 -6.14
N ARG A 166 19.89 22.10 -7.30
CA ARG A 166 21.28 21.84 -7.68
C ARG A 166 22.13 23.12 -7.79
N ARG A 167 21.51 24.28 -8.04
CA ARG A 167 22.21 25.58 -8.04
C ARG A 167 22.51 26.10 -6.63
N ALA A 168 21.79 25.61 -5.61
CA ALA A 168 21.93 26.06 -4.23
C ALA A 168 22.77 25.10 -3.37
N CYS A 169 22.79 23.80 -3.68
CA CYS A 169 23.57 22.81 -2.94
C CYS A 169 23.96 21.59 -3.79
N PRO A 170 24.95 20.79 -3.34
CA PRO A 170 25.25 19.51 -3.96
C PRO A 170 24.05 18.57 -3.87
N LEU A 171 23.52 18.16 -5.02
CA LEU A 171 22.33 17.30 -5.13
C LEU A 171 22.64 16.07 -5.98
N PHE A 172 22.58 14.89 -5.34
CA PHE A 172 22.60 13.61 -6.02
C PHE A 172 21.20 13.24 -6.52
N VAL A 173 21.06 12.85 -7.79
CA VAL A 173 19.78 12.49 -8.40
C VAL A 173 19.92 11.15 -9.08
N THR A 174 19.08 10.19 -8.71
CA THR A 174 19.01 8.88 -9.35
C THR A 174 17.57 8.34 -9.35
N SER A 175 17.35 7.17 -9.94
CA SER A 175 16.10 6.42 -9.88
C SER A 175 16.37 4.96 -9.52
N GLY A 176 15.32 4.22 -9.14
CA GLY A 176 15.43 2.83 -8.74
C GLY A 176 15.49 2.66 -7.23
N ASP A 177 16.33 1.74 -6.76
CA ASP A 177 16.44 1.39 -5.35
C ASP A 177 17.01 2.56 -4.52
N TYR A 178 16.20 3.06 -3.59
CA TYR A 178 16.59 4.19 -2.72
C TYR A 178 17.51 3.79 -1.58
N ARG A 179 17.54 2.50 -1.19
CA ARG A 179 18.20 2.05 0.04
C ARG A 179 19.71 2.29 0.03
N PRO A 180 20.46 2.05 -1.07
CA PRO A 180 21.89 2.33 -1.11
C PRO A 180 22.25 3.83 -1.04
N VAL A 181 21.25 4.72 -1.20
CA VAL A 181 21.41 6.17 -1.18
C VAL A 181 21.01 6.73 0.19
N PHE A 182 19.85 6.33 0.72
CA PHE A 182 19.34 6.83 2.01
C PHE A 182 19.84 6.06 3.22
N GLY A 183 20.21 4.79 3.05
CA GLY A 183 20.83 3.97 4.10
C GLY A 183 22.34 4.18 4.18
N ARG A 184 22.84 5.34 3.79
CA ARG A 184 24.24 5.72 4.06
C ARG A 184 24.32 6.55 5.32
#